data_AF-A0A962NHK6-F1
#
_entry.id   AF-A0A962NHK6-F1
#
_cell.length_a   1.000
_cell.length_b   1.000
_cell.length_c   1.000
_cell.angle_alpha   90.00
_cell.angle_beta   90.00
_cell.angle_gamma   90.00
#
_symmetry.space_group_name_H-M   'P 1'
#
loop_
_entity.id
_entity.type
_entity.pdbx_description
1 polymer ?
#
loop_
_entity_poly.entity_id
_entity_poly.type
_entity_poly.pdbx_seq_one_letter_code
_entity_poly.pdbx_strand_id
1 'polypeptide(L)'
;VQLDDWPSDYRARHFRTRNVLAHVRTSVRESCDGQRLLYLDEVQSDWHADLVAQARGEWPKNERPVHAAPFAKEWPLLVLKLMLWRAQAMGVDALAWSTFEMQKRIWGPSRVPEALYKRTLPEAAKSLSKALGLELREIPIPFHAWRYGIKSSARGWLVIDLLGNPVTRPFAGRQQAERFAELIAEKIERKVPALMLAGLPRIRQIPFYGVGRLVDWTRPG
;
A
#
# COMPACT_ATOMS: atom_id res chain seq x y z
N VAL A 1 -10.65 -1.16 1.58
CA VAL A 1 -11.70 -1.97 0.90
C VAL A 1 -12.47 -2.72 1.96
N GLN A 2 -13.74 -2.36 2.14
CA GLN A 2 -14.64 -2.95 3.12
C GLN A 2 -15.73 -3.73 2.38
N LEU A 3 -16.16 -4.86 2.94
CA LEU A 3 -17.22 -5.69 2.38
C LEU A 3 -18.40 -5.72 3.35
N ASP A 4 -19.26 -4.71 3.27
CA ASP A 4 -20.38 -4.50 4.21
C ASP A 4 -21.38 -5.65 4.22
N ASP A 5 -21.75 -6.14 3.04
CA ASP A 5 -22.76 -7.18 2.87
C ASP A 5 -22.18 -8.60 2.91
N TRP A 6 -20.89 -8.76 3.25
CA TRP A 6 -20.28 -10.08 3.28
C TRP A 6 -20.77 -10.88 4.51
N PRO A 7 -21.21 -12.15 4.36
CA PRO A 7 -21.85 -12.91 5.45
C PRO A 7 -20.97 -13.20 6.67
N SER A 8 -19.65 -13.05 6.55
CA SER A 8 -18.71 -13.25 7.66
C SER A 8 -18.74 -12.06 8.63
N ASP A 9 -18.25 -12.26 9.85
CA ASP A 9 -18.09 -11.21 10.86
C ASP A 9 -16.62 -10.92 11.20
N TYR A 10 -15.73 -10.95 10.19
CA TYR A 10 -14.29 -10.79 10.42
C TYR A 10 -13.98 -9.41 11.05
N ARG A 11 -13.17 -9.42 12.10
CA ARG A 11 -12.73 -8.20 12.82
C ARG A 11 -11.22 -8.11 12.79
N ALA A 12 -10.73 -7.12 12.04
CA ALA A 12 -9.34 -6.76 12.00
C ALA A 12 -8.86 -6.25 13.38
N ARG A 13 -7.62 -6.56 13.76
CA ARG A 13 -7.02 -6.02 14.99
C ARG A 13 -6.72 -4.52 14.87
N HIS A 14 -6.44 -4.07 13.64
CA HIS A 14 -6.03 -2.69 13.38
C HIS A 14 -7.20 -1.75 13.06
N PHE A 15 -8.40 -2.28 12.80
CA PHE A 15 -9.56 -1.47 12.39
C PHE A 15 -10.81 -1.84 13.17
N ARG A 16 -11.58 -0.83 13.59
CA ARG A 16 -12.89 -1.04 14.24
C ARG A 16 -13.97 -1.53 13.27
N THR A 17 -13.68 -1.44 11.98
CA THR A 17 -14.56 -1.80 10.87
C THR A 17 -14.55 -3.30 10.62
N ARG A 18 -15.73 -3.90 10.42
CA ARG A 18 -15.85 -5.33 10.07
C ARG A 18 -15.52 -5.58 8.61
N ASN A 19 -15.14 -6.81 8.28
CA ASN A 19 -14.97 -7.30 6.92
C ASN A 19 -14.06 -6.41 6.05
N VAL A 20 -13.00 -5.86 6.65
CA VAL A 20 -11.96 -5.13 5.92
C VAL A 20 -11.15 -6.14 5.13
N LEU A 21 -11.36 -6.17 3.80
CA LEU A 21 -10.62 -7.05 2.91
C LEU A 21 -9.15 -6.59 2.80
N ALA A 22 -8.94 -5.30 2.62
CA ALA A 22 -7.61 -4.72 2.48
C ALA A 22 -7.59 -3.27 2.94
N HIS A 23 -6.49 -2.88 3.57
CA HIS A 23 -6.10 -1.51 3.83
C HIS A 23 -5.02 -1.08 2.84
N VAL A 24 -5.17 0.14 2.32
CA VAL A 24 -4.17 0.73 1.42
C VAL A 24 -3.90 2.14 1.92
N ARG A 25 -2.64 2.43 2.22
CA ARG A 25 -2.18 3.79 2.50
C ARG A 25 -1.60 4.36 1.22
N THR A 26 -2.04 5.56 0.86
CA THR A 26 -1.68 6.20 -0.40
C THR A 26 -1.22 7.63 -0.21
N SER A 27 -0.28 8.06 -1.03
CA SER A 27 0.13 9.46 -1.19
C SER A 27 0.19 9.81 -2.68
N VAL A 28 0.09 11.11 -2.98
CA VAL A 28 0.46 11.61 -4.32
C VAL A 28 1.92 12.00 -4.26
N ARG A 29 2.71 11.50 -5.21
CA ARG A 29 4.14 11.80 -5.32
C ARG A 29 4.49 12.29 -6.71
N GLU A 30 5.64 12.90 -6.82
CA GLU A 30 6.25 13.29 -8.08
C GLU A 30 7.56 12.51 -8.23
N SER A 31 7.82 11.97 -9.42
CA SER A 31 9.09 11.33 -9.75
C SER A 31 10.19 12.34 -10.06
N CYS A 32 11.43 11.86 -10.18
CA CYS A 32 12.55 12.73 -10.54
C CYS A 32 12.43 13.33 -11.96
N ASP A 33 11.62 12.73 -12.84
CA ASP A 33 11.28 13.22 -14.19
C ASP A 33 9.95 14.00 -14.24
N GLY A 34 9.36 14.35 -13.09
CA GLY A 34 8.18 15.22 -13.02
C GLY A 34 6.83 14.51 -13.24
N GLN A 35 6.80 13.18 -13.32
CA GLN A 35 5.57 12.42 -13.44
C GLN A 35 4.83 12.36 -12.10
N ARG A 36 3.54 12.66 -12.10
CA ARG A 36 2.68 12.55 -10.92
C ARG A 36 2.24 11.11 -10.74
N LEU A 37 2.29 10.62 -9.51
CA LEU A 37 2.07 9.21 -9.20
C LEU A 37 1.04 9.08 -8.07
N LEU A 38 0.12 8.14 -8.19
CA LEU A 38 -0.56 7.59 -7.02
C LEU A 38 0.38 6.54 -6.44
N TYR A 39 0.99 6.85 -5.30
CA TYR A 39 1.94 5.97 -4.64
C TYR A 39 1.25 5.18 -3.53
N LEU A 40 1.31 3.85 -3.60
CA LEU A 40 0.85 2.95 -2.56
C LEU A 40 1.97 2.79 -1.52
N ASP A 41 1.93 3.66 -0.50
CA ASP A 41 2.85 3.60 0.63
C ASP A 41 2.73 2.28 1.38
N GLU A 42 1.56 1.65 1.38
CA GLU A 42 1.32 0.39 2.08
C GLU A 42 0.11 -0.34 1.51
N VAL A 43 0.24 -1.65 1.35
CA VAL A 43 -0.86 -2.58 1.07
C VAL A 43 -0.86 -3.66 2.14
N GLN A 44 -1.97 -3.83 2.85
CA GLN A 44 -2.12 -4.79 3.93
C GLN A 44 -3.50 -5.45 3.92
N SER A 45 -3.58 -6.69 4.39
CA SER A 45 -4.85 -7.36 4.70
C SER A 45 -4.70 -8.13 6.00
N ASP A 46 -5.31 -7.63 7.07
CA ASP A 46 -5.37 -8.31 8.37
C ASP A 46 -6.03 -9.68 8.20
N TRP A 47 -7.09 -9.77 7.41
CA TRP A 47 -7.84 -11.01 7.22
C TRP A 47 -6.96 -12.12 6.64
N HIS A 48 -6.20 -11.81 5.59
CA HIS A 48 -5.30 -12.79 4.98
C HIS A 48 -4.09 -13.08 5.86
N ALA A 49 -3.59 -12.09 6.62
CA ALA A 49 -2.51 -12.31 7.59
C ALA A 49 -2.94 -13.27 8.71
N ASP A 50 -4.14 -13.06 9.26
CA ASP A 50 -4.74 -13.90 10.30
C ASP A 50 -5.01 -15.31 9.80
N LEU A 51 -5.47 -15.48 8.55
CA LEU A 51 -5.61 -16.79 7.91
C LEU A 51 -4.27 -17.52 7.76
N VAL A 52 -3.20 -16.80 7.41
CA VAL A 52 -1.85 -17.39 7.34
C VAL A 52 -1.36 -17.80 8.73
N ALA A 53 -1.56 -16.97 9.75
CA ALA A 53 -1.22 -17.31 11.13
C ALA A 53 -1.99 -18.56 11.61
N GLN A 54 -3.28 -18.65 11.30
CA GLN A 54 -4.11 -19.82 11.61
C GLN A 54 -3.59 -21.08 10.94
N ALA A 55 -3.26 -21.02 9.63
CA ALA A 55 -2.72 -22.16 8.91
C ALA A 55 -1.36 -22.64 9.44
N ARG A 56 -0.59 -21.75 10.08
CA ARG A 56 0.71 -22.06 10.71
C ARG A 56 0.61 -22.50 12.17
N GLY A 57 -0.60 -22.49 12.76
CA GLY A 57 -0.79 -22.75 14.19
C GLY A 57 -0.29 -21.61 15.10
N GLU A 58 -0.06 -20.43 14.54
CA GLU A 58 0.36 -19.21 15.25
C GLU A 58 -0.86 -18.36 15.71
N TRP A 59 -2.07 -18.75 15.31
CA TRP A 59 -3.30 -18.09 15.75
C TRP A 59 -3.60 -18.37 17.24
N PRO A 60 -3.94 -17.36 18.05
CA PRO A 60 -4.21 -17.57 19.48
C PRO A 60 -5.33 -18.58 19.72
N LYS A 61 -5.09 -19.56 20.59
CA LYS A 61 -6.05 -20.65 20.89
C LYS A 61 -7.35 -20.15 21.54
N ASN A 62 -7.33 -18.98 22.17
CA ASN A 62 -8.46 -18.34 22.82
C ASN A 62 -9.28 -17.43 21.88
N GLU A 63 -8.83 -17.23 20.65
CA GLU A 63 -9.54 -16.46 19.63
C GLU A 63 -10.45 -17.37 18.80
N ARG A 64 -11.53 -16.80 18.26
CA ARG A 64 -12.41 -17.53 17.33
C ARG A 64 -11.63 -17.89 16.05
N PRO A 65 -11.94 -19.03 15.40
CA PRO A 65 -11.35 -19.34 14.10
C PRO A 65 -11.65 -18.24 13.07
N VAL A 66 -10.64 -17.91 12.29
CA VAL A 66 -10.73 -16.97 11.19
C VAL A 66 -11.41 -17.67 10.02
N HIS A 67 -12.54 -17.13 9.58
CA HIS A 67 -13.27 -17.62 8.41
C HIS A 67 -12.52 -17.29 7.12
N ALA A 68 -12.74 -18.09 6.08
CA ALA A 68 -12.13 -17.86 4.77
C ALA A 68 -12.48 -16.47 4.21
N ALA A 69 -11.45 -15.74 3.78
CA ALA A 69 -11.61 -14.44 3.16
C ALA A 69 -12.04 -14.59 1.69
N PRO A 70 -12.94 -13.74 1.19
CA PRO A 70 -13.19 -13.66 -0.24
C PRO A 70 -11.91 -13.20 -0.96
N PHE A 71 -11.79 -13.55 -2.24
CA PHE A 71 -10.60 -13.24 -3.06
C PHE A 71 -9.29 -13.77 -2.49
N ALA A 72 -9.28 -14.91 -1.81
CA ALA A 72 -8.11 -15.48 -1.13
C ALA A 72 -6.76 -15.30 -1.88
N LYS A 73 -6.73 -15.61 -3.18
CA LYS A 73 -5.52 -15.45 -4.03
C LYS A 73 -5.53 -14.19 -4.90
N GLU A 74 -6.69 -13.54 -5.04
CA GLU A 74 -6.91 -12.44 -5.99
C GLU A 74 -7.00 -11.06 -5.33
N TRP A 75 -7.04 -10.98 -4.00
CA TRP A 75 -7.23 -9.71 -3.30
C TRP A 75 -6.16 -8.67 -3.64
N PRO A 76 -4.86 -8.99 -3.88
CA PRO A 76 -3.88 -7.98 -4.26
C PRO A 76 -4.13 -7.46 -5.68
N LEU A 77 -4.58 -8.33 -6.58
CA LEU A 77 -5.02 -7.92 -7.91
C LEU A 77 -6.22 -6.98 -7.80
N LEU A 78 -7.25 -7.33 -7.01
CA LEU A 78 -8.39 -6.46 -6.78
C LEU A 78 -7.98 -5.09 -6.23
N VAL A 79 -7.06 -5.05 -5.26
CA VAL A 79 -6.49 -3.80 -4.75
C VAL A 79 -5.85 -2.98 -5.87
N LEU A 80 -4.98 -3.59 -6.69
CA LEU A 80 -4.36 -2.86 -7.81
C LEU A 80 -5.37 -2.39 -8.85
N LYS A 81 -6.40 -3.18 -9.16
CA LYS A 81 -7.49 -2.77 -10.07
C LYS A 81 -8.21 -1.53 -9.55
N LEU A 82 -8.56 -1.51 -8.26
CA LEU A 82 -9.21 -0.38 -7.60
C LEU A 82 -8.30 0.85 -7.57
N MET A 83 -7.00 0.66 -7.28
CA MET A 83 -6.04 1.76 -7.25
C MET A 83 -5.70 2.29 -8.65
N LEU A 84 -5.74 1.45 -9.68
CA LEU A 84 -5.59 1.89 -11.07
C LEU A 84 -6.76 2.77 -11.50
N TRP A 85 -7.99 2.36 -11.18
CA TRP A 85 -9.17 3.21 -11.37
C TRP A 85 -9.04 4.53 -10.62
N ARG A 86 -8.60 4.49 -9.35
CA ARG A 86 -8.40 5.71 -8.55
C ARG A 86 -7.33 6.62 -9.15
N ALA A 87 -6.21 6.06 -9.60
CA ALA A 87 -5.14 6.80 -10.26
C ALA A 87 -5.64 7.50 -11.53
N GLN A 88 -6.37 6.80 -12.39
CA GLN A 88 -6.94 7.41 -13.60
C GLN A 88 -7.94 8.51 -13.26
N ALA A 89 -8.81 8.30 -12.26
CA ALA A 89 -9.77 9.30 -11.80
C ALA A 89 -9.08 10.56 -11.21
N MET A 90 -7.88 10.42 -10.66
CA MET A 90 -7.07 11.52 -10.14
C MET A 90 -6.26 12.24 -11.22
N GLY A 91 -6.20 11.71 -12.44
CA GLY A 91 -5.40 12.27 -13.54
C GLY A 91 -3.90 12.26 -13.25
N VAL A 92 -3.39 11.22 -12.58
CA VAL A 92 -1.95 11.01 -12.38
C VAL A 92 -1.37 10.13 -13.49
N ASP A 93 -0.06 10.21 -13.71
CA ASP A 93 0.64 9.55 -14.82
C ASP A 93 0.96 8.08 -14.54
N ALA A 94 1.10 7.69 -13.28
CA ALA A 94 1.40 6.30 -12.91
C ALA A 94 0.76 5.86 -11.58
N LEU A 95 0.56 4.54 -11.45
CA LEU A 95 0.32 3.85 -10.19
C LEU A 95 1.61 3.18 -9.76
N ALA A 96 2.20 3.64 -8.66
CA ALA A 96 3.45 3.11 -8.12
C ALA A 96 3.24 2.53 -6.71
N TRP A 97 4.11 1.62 -6.26
CA TRP A 97 4.00 1.04 -4.91
C TRP A 97 5.35 0.83 -4.25
N SER A 98 5.34 0.79 -2.91
CA SER A 98 6.53 0.49 -2.11
C SER A 98 7.08 -0.91 -2.32
N THR A 99 8.40 -1.07 -2.14
CA THR A 99 9.07 -2.37 -2.24
C THR A 99 9.21 -3.03 -0.87
N PHE A 100 9.47 -4.33 -0.87
CA PHE A 100 9.71 -5.07 0.38
C PHE A 100 10.86 -4.47 1.20
N GLU A 101 11.98 -4.12 0.58
CA GLU A 101 13.15 -3.56 1.30
C GLU A 101 12.82 -2.22 1.97
N MET A 102 11.96 -1.43 1.35
CA MET A 102 11.46 -0.19 1.93
C MET A 102 10.58 -0.45 3.16
N GLN A 103 9.60 -1.34 3.02
CA GLN A 103 8.71 -1.70 4.13
C GLN A 103 9.48 -2.36 5.29
N LYS A 104 10.39 -3.28 4.98
CA LYS A 104 11.25 -3.96 5.95
C LYS A 104 12.08 -2.97 6.74
N ARG A 105 12.57 -1.91 6.11
CA ARG A 105 13.32 -0.85 6.79
C ARG A 105 12.43 -0.01 7.72
N ILE A 106 11.16 0.19 7.40
CA ILE A 106 10.21 0.96 8.23
C ILE A 106 9.70 0.13 9.42
N TRP A 107 9.25 -1.09 9.17
CA TRP A 107 8.49 -1.90 10.14
C TRP A 107 9.27 -3.09 10.72
N GLY A 108 10.46 -3.38 10.18
CA GLY A 108 11.21 -4.60 10.48
C GLY A 108 10.72 -5.82 9.67
N PRO A 109 11.55 -6.87 9.52
CA PRO A 109 11.25 -8.01 8.64
C PRO A 109 10.01 -8.81 9.08
N SER A 110 9.77 -8.96 10.38
CA SER A 110 8.69 -9.80 10.92
C SER A 110 7.29 -9.22 10.75
N ARG A 111 7.16 -7.94 10.39
CA ARG A 111 5.88 -7.23 10.29
C ARG A 111 5.45 -6.96 8.85
N VAL A 112 6.27 -7.35 7.88
CA VAL A 112 6.03 -7.06 6.46
C VAL A 112 5.65 -8.34 5.73
N PRO A 113 4.50 -8.38 5.02
CA PRO A 113 4.13 -9.52 4.20
C PRO A 113 5.09 -9.69 3.00
N GLU A 114 6.18 -10.43 3.18
CA GLU A 114 7.25 -10.56 2.16
C GLU A 114 6.72 -11.05 0.81
N ALA A 115 5.92 -12.11 0.81
CA ALA A 115 5.36 -12.69 -0.41
C ALA A 115 4.45 -11.70 -1.16
N LEU A 116 3.75 -10.81 -0.45
CA LEU A 116 2.90 -9.79 -1.06
C LEU A 116 3.73 -8.84 -1.91
N TYR A 117 4.78 -8.26 -1.33
CA TYR A 117 5.60 -7.23 -1.99
C TYR A 117 6.59 -7.80 -2.99
N LYS A 118 7.17 -8.98 -2.72
CA LYS A 118 8.17 -9.60 -3.62
C LYS A 118 7.54 -10.36 -4.78
N ARG A 119 6.32 -10.88 -4.63
CA ARG A 119 5.70 -11.78 -5.62
C ARG A 119 4.32 -11.31 -6.05
N THR A 120 3.35 -11.25 -5.15
CA THR A 120 1.95 -11.15 -5.55
C THR A 120 1.58 -9.80 -6.16
N LEU A 121 2.09 -8.68 -5.62
CA LEU A 121 1.90 -7.35 -6.22
C LEU A 121 2.60 -7.24 -7.59
N PRO A 122 3.89 -7.60 -7.74
CA PRO A 122 4.54 -7.64 -9.06
C PRO A 122 3.83 -8.51 -10.10
N GLU A 123 3.38 -9.72 -9.74
CA GLU A 123 2.67 -10.62 -10.65
C GLU A 123 1.30 -10.06 -11.07
N ALA A 124 0.56 -9.48 -10.13
CA ALA A 124 -0.70 -8.81 -10.42
C ALA A 124 -0.50 -7.60 -11.33
N ALA A 125 0.52 -6.78 -11.08
CA ALA A 125 0.86 -5.64 -11.93
C ALA A 125 1.30 -6.07 -13.33
N LYS A 126 2.12 -7.11 -13.45
CA LYS A 126 2.51 -7.70 -14.74
C LYS A 126 1.30 -8.21 -15.51
N SER A 127 0.33 -8.80 -14.82
CA SER A 127 -0.92 -9.27 -15.45
C SER A 127 -1.74 -8.09 -15.98
N LEU A 128 -1.88 -7.02 -15.20
CA LEU A 128 -2.57 -5.79 -15.62
C LEU A 128 -1.86 -5.12 -16.80
N SER A 129 -0.54 -4.99 -16.73
CA SER A 129 0.28 -4.44 -17.81
C SER A 129 0.02 -5.15 -19.12
N LYS A 130 0.05 -6.49 -19.14
CA LYS A 130 -0.24 -7.28 -20.34
C LYS A 130 -1.69 -7.14 -20.81
N ALA A 131 -2.66 -7.22 -19.91
CA ALA A 131 -4.08 -7.22 -20.26
C ALA A 131 -4.59 -5.87 -20.78
N LEU A 132 -3.99 -4.78 -20.30
CA LEU A 132 -4.40 -3.41 -20.58
C LEU A 132 -3.42 -2.66 -21.50
N GLY A 133 -2.30 -3.28 -21.90
CA GLY A 133 -1.29 -2.65 -22.74
C GLY A 133 -0.52 -1.52 -22.05
N LEU A 134 -0.34 -1.60 -20.72
CA LEU A 134 0.35 -0.59 -19.93
C LEU A 134 1.83 -0.90 -19.79
N GLU A 135 2.66 0.14 -19.80
CA GLU A 135 4.08 0.02 -19.49
C GLU A 135 4.26 -0.24 -17.98
N LEU A 136 4.94 -1.34 -17.64
CA LEU A 136 5.41 -1.62 -16.28
C LEU A 136 6.91 -1.34 -16.23
N ARG A 137 7.32 -0.37 -15.41
CA ARG A 137 8.72 0.04 -15.28
C ARG A 137 9.07 0.40 -13.85
N GLU A 138 10.36 0.57 -13.59
CA GLU A 138 10.83 1.21 -12.36
C GLU A 138 10.98 2.71 -12.59
N ILE A 139 10.44 3.51 -11.68
CA ILE A 139 10.52 4.98 -11.72
C ILE A 139 11.30 5.49 -10.50
N PRO A 140 12.32 6.35 -10.68
CA PRO A 140 13.00 6.98 -9.56
C PRO A 140 12.09 8.04 -8.94
N ILE A 141 11.88 7.94 -7.63
CA ILE A 141 11.13 8.94 -6.86
C ILE A 141 11.98 9.40 -5.67
N PRO A 142 11.90 10.67 -5.28
CA PRO A 142 12.58 11.18 -4.11
C PRO A 142 11.90 10.65 -2.84
N PHE A 143 12.71 10.15 -1.92
CA PHE A 143 12.32 9.82 -0.56
C PHE A 143 13.12 10.65 0.41
N HIS A 144 12.49 11.03 1.51
CA HIS A 144 13.18 11.57 2.65
C HIS A 144 14.10 10.50 3.26
N ALA A 145 15.39 10.79 3.33
CA ALA A 145 16.37 9.94 3.99
C ALA A 145 15.97 9.80 5.45
N TRP A 146 15.86 8.56 5.88
CA TRP A 146 15.45 8.19 7.23
C TRP A 146 16.59 8.43 8.24
N ARG A 147 17.04 9.68 8.35
CA ARG A 147 18.01 10.14 9.37
C ARG A 147 17.33 10.49 10.69
N TYR A 148 16.00 10.61 10.67
CA TYR A 148 15.22 11.10 11.78
C TYR A 148 14.10 10.12 12.14
N GLY A 149 13.95 9.85 13.43
CA GLY A 149 12.87 9.07 14.01
C GLY A 149 11.89 9.96 14.77
N ILE A 150 10.74 9.40 15.15
CA ILE A 150 9.71 10.08 15.92
C ILE A 150 9.56 9.39 17.27
N LYS A 151 9.71 10.15 18.35
CA LYS A 151 9.63 9.64 19.73
C LYS A 151 8.57 10.39 20.53
N SER A 152 7.67 9.66 21.16
CA SER A 152 6.72 10.23 22.11
C SER A 152 7.45 10.64 23.40
N SER A 153 7.07 11.79 23.95
CA SER A 153 7.52 12.32 25.23
C SER A 153 6.33 12.80 26.05
N ALA A 154 6.53 13.06 27.34
CA ALA A 154 5.49 13.63 28.21
C ALA A 154 4.94 14.99 27.73
N ARG A 155 5.69 15.71 26.87
CA ARG A 155 5.34 17.04 26.37
C ARG A 155 4.91 17.05 24.89
N GLY A 156 4.72 15.87 24.29
CA GLY A 156 4.38 15.73 22.88
C GLY A 156 5.39 14.88 22.10
N TRP A 157 5.56 15.16 20.82
CA TRP A 157 6.32 14.34 19.87
C TRP A 157 7.62 15.00 19.44
N LEU A 158 8.73 14.28 19.55
CA LEU A 158 10.06 14.76 19.20
C LEU A 158 10.52 14.12 17.88
N VAL A 159 11.16 14.93 17.04
CA VAL A 159 12.04 14.43 15.98
C VAL A 159 13.40 14.15 16.59
N ILE A 160 13.88 12.92 16.48
CA ILE A 160 15.17 12.45 17.01
C ILE A 160 16.11 12.05 15.88
N ASP A 161 17.41 12.19 16.05
CA ASP A 161 18.41 11.66 15.12
C ASP A 161 18.59 10.13 15.27
N LEU A 162 19.49 9.53 14.49
CA LEU A 162 19.81 8.10 14.55
C LEU A 162 20.40 7.64 15.90
N LEU A 163 20.93 8.56 16.70
CA LEU A 163 21.47 8.30 18.04
C LEU A 163 20.40 8.48 19.13
N GLY A 164 19.19 8.90 18.75
CA GLY A 164 18.09 9.14 19.67
C GLY A 164 18.09 10.54 20.31
N ASN A 165 18.96 11.45 19.87
CA ASN A 165 19.01 12.81 20.38
C ASN A 165 17.91 13.67 19.76
N PRO A 166 17.21 14.52 20.54
CA PRO A 166 16.19 15.41 20.01
C PRO A 166 16.79 16.47 19.10
N VAL A 167 16.27 16.57 17.87
CA VAL A 167 16.63 17.57 16.86
C VAL A 167 15.67 18.78 16.91
N THR A 168 14.54 18.62 17.60
CA THR A 168 13.46 19.61 17.68
C THR A 168 12.94 19.76 19.12
N ARG A 169 12.24 20.87 19.39
CA ARG A 169 11.34 20.94 20.55
C ARG A 169 10.10 20.06 20.31
N PRO A 170 9.40 19.58 21.35
CA PRO A 170 8.22 18.73 21.18
C PRO A 170 7.11 19.42 20.39
N PHE A 171 6.56 18.70 19.40
CA PHE A 171 5.33 19.06 18.69
C PHE A 171 4.10 18.52 19.43
N ALA A 172 2.98 19.23 19.35
CA ALA A 172 1.73 18.76 19.96
C ALA A 172 1.22 17.47 19.28
N GLY A 173 1.37 17.36 17.94
CA GLY A 173 0.89 16.21 17.17
C GLY A 173 2.01 15.39 16.53
N ARG A 174 1.84 14.05 16.50
CA ARG A 174 2.76 13.13 15.83
C ARG A 174 2.97 13.48 14.36
N GLN A 175 1.90 13.80 13.65
CA GLN A 175 1.94 14.17 12.23
C GLN A 175 2.77 15.43 11.98
N GLN A 176 2.78 16.39 12.91
CA GLN A 176 3.59 17.60 12.79
C GLN A 176 5.08 17.26 12.90
N ALA A 177 5.45 16.39 13.84
CA ALA A 177 6.81 15.89 13.98
C ALA A 177 7.25 15.08 12.75
N GLU A 178 6.38 14.21 12.24
CA GLU A 178 6.62 13.44 10.99
C GLU A 178 6.84 14.39 9.80
N ARG A 179 5.99 15.41 9.63
CA ARG A 179 6.10 16.40 8.56
C ARG A 179 7.40 17.22 8.66
N PHE A 180 7.81 17.57 9.87
CA PHE A 180 9.08 18.28 10.06
C PHE A 180 10.27 17.38 9.72
N ALA A 181 10.26 16.12 10.19
CA ALA A 181 11.29 15.15 9.87
C ALA A 181 11.43 14.93 8.35
N GLU A 182 10.31 14.92 7.61
CA GLU A 182 10.30 14.92 6.15
C GLU A 182 11.01 16.17 5.59
N LEU A 183 10.65 17.37 6.06
CA LEU A 183 11.21 18.64 5.53
C LEU A 183 12.73 18.74 5.67
N ILE A 184 13.30 18.28 6.80
CA ILE A 184 14.74 18.39 7.08
C ILE A 184 15.57 17.21 6.57
N ALA A 185 14.92 16.14 6.11
CA ALA A 185 15.58 14.97 5.59
C ALA A 185 16.10 15.23 4.17
N GLU A 186 17.38 14.92 3.96
CA GLU A 186 17.99 14.82 2.63
C GLU A 186 17.15 13.92 1.73
N LYS A 187 16.95 14.30 0.46
CA LYS A 187 16.19 13.47 -0.47
C LYS A 187 17.13 12.42 -1.08
N ILE A 188 16.82 11.15 -0.84
CA ILE A 188 17.44 10.02 -1.51
C ILE A 188 16.52 9.52 -2.62
N GLU A 189 17.09 9.28 -3.79
CA GLU A 189 16.34 8.68 -4.88
C GLU A 189 16.21 7.18 -4.67
N ARG A 190 15.00 6.65 -4.86
CA ARG A 190 14.77 5.21 -4.91
C ARG A 190 13.88 4.88 -6.09
N LYS A 191 14.26 3.81 -6.79
CA LYS A 191 13.44 3.23 -7.84
C LYS A 191 12.30 2.42 -7.22
N VAL A 192 11.09 2.64 -7.71
CA VAL A 192 9.90 1.91 -7.32
C VAL A 192 9.19 1.37 -8.57
N PRO A 193 8.56 0.20 -8.50
CA PRO A 193 7.76 -0.30 -9.60
C PRO A 193 6.52 0.58 -9.82
N ALA A 194 6.19 0.83 -11.08
CA ALA A 194 5.08 1.65 -11.51
C ALA A 194 4.41 1.12 -12.79
N LEU A 195 3.09 1.15 -12.80
CA LEU A 195 2.27 1.02 -14.01
C LEU A 195 2.00 2.40 -14.57
N MET A 196 2.46 2.67 -15.79
CA MET A 196 2.20 3.92 -16.49
C MET A 196 0.78 3.92 -17.04
N LEU A 197 0.04 4.99 -16.80
CA LEU A 197 -1.36 5.14 -17.23
C LEU A 197 -1.48 5.71 -18.66
N ALA A 198 -0.36 6.09 -19.29
CA ALA A 198 -0.35 6.58 -20.66
C ALA A 198 -1.02 5.57 -21.60
N GLY A 199 -1.98 6.03 -22.39
CA GLY A 199 -2.74 5.19 -23.33
C GLY A 199 -3.86 4.35 -22.71
N LEU A 200 -4.06 4.37 -21.38
CA LEU A 200 -5.16 3.66 -20.72
C LEU A 200 -6.50 4.35 -21.06
N PRO A 201 -7.43 3.68 -21.78
CA PRO A 201 -8.75 4.24 -22.01
C PRO A 201 -9.52 4.41 -20.69
N ARG A 202 -10.53 5.29 -20.68
CA ARG A 202 -11.34 5.55 -19.49
C ARG A 202 -11.95 4.26 -18.94
N ILE A 203 -11.60 3.93 -17.71
CA ILE A 203 -12.16 2.82 -16.95
C ILE A 203 -13.62 3.15 -16.65
N ARG A 204 -14.53 2.31 -17.14
CA ARG A 204 -15.98 2.40 -16.90
C ARG A 204 -16.44 1.38 -15.88
N GLN A 205 -15.74 0.25 -15.79
CA GLN A 205 -16.02 -0.84 -14.87
C GLN A 205 -14.74 -1.60 -14.52
N ILE A 206 -14.78 -2.37 -13.43
CA ILE A 206 -13.66 -3.18 -12.97
C ILE A 206 -14.12 -4.64 -12.96
N PRO A 207 -13.52 -5.53 -13.78
CA PRO A 207 -13.81 -6.96 -13.71
C PRO A 207 -13.57 -7.44 -12.28
N PHE A 208 -14.54 -8.12 -11.68
CA PHE A 208 -14.45 -8.48 -10.26
C PHE A 208 -13.42 -9.60 -10.04
N TYR A 209 -13.47 -10.64 -10.87
CA TYR A 209 -12.56 -11.78 -10.87
C TYR A 209 -11.58 -11.74 -12.03
N GLY A 210 -10.36 -12.23 -11.79
CA GLY A 210 -9.28 -12.20 -12.77
C GLY A 210 -8.91 -10.78 -13.20
N VAL A 211 -8.10 -10.69 -14.25
CA VAL A 211 -7.63 -9.40 -14.80
C VAL A 211 -8.60 -8.82 -15.85
N GLY A 212 -9.39 -9.67 -16.52
CA GLY A 212 -10.21 -9.29 -17.67
C GLY A 212 -9.38 -8.87 -18.89
N ARG A 213 -10.03 -8.60 -20.00
CA ARG A 213 -9.43 -7.99 -21.21
C ARG A 213 -9.76 -6.50 -21.24
N LEU A 214 -9.00 -5.69 -21.97
CA LEU A 214 -9.24 -4.24 -22.08
C LEU A 214 -10.71 -3.85 -22.36
N VAL A 215 -11.43 -4.63 -23.18
CA VAL A 215 -12.85 -4.39 -23.48
C VAL A 215 -13.76 -4.53 -22.25
N ASP A 216 -13.41 -5.42 -21.33
CA ASP A 216 -14.17 -5.69 -20.11
C ASP A 216 -14.01 -4.55 -19.07
N TRP A 217 -13.11 -3.59 -19.32
CA TRP A 217 -12.88 -2.40 -18.48
C TRP A 217 -13.53 -1.13 -19.05
N THR A 218 -13.77 -1.10 -20.37
CA THR A 218 -14.10 0.14 -21.11
C THR A 218 -15.52 0.16 -21.64
N ARG A 219 -16.19 -1.00 -21.77
CA ARG A 219 -17.61 -1.06 -22.11
C ARG A 219 -18.46 -0.40 -21.02
N PRO A 220 -19.46 0.43 -21.38
CA PRO A 220 -20.54 0.75 -20.46
C PRO A 220 -21.24 -0.55 -20.06
N GLY A 221 -21.56 -0.69 -18.77
CA GLY A 221 -22.43 -1.76 -18.27
C GLY A 221 -23.88 -1.52 -18.67
#